data_AF-A0A1Q8ITS2-F1
#
_entry.id   AF-A0A1Q8ITS2-F1
#
_cell.length_a   1.000
_cell.length_b   1.000
_cell.length_c   1.000
_cell.angle_alpha   90.00
_cell.angle_beta   90.00
_cell.angle_gamma   90.00
#
_symmetry.space_group_name_H-M   'P 1'
#
loop_
_entity.id
_entity.type
_entity.pdbx_description
1 polymer ?
#
loop_
_entity_poly.entity_id
_entity_poly.type
_entity_poly.pdbx_seq_one_letter_code
_entity_poly.pdbx_strand_id
1 'polypeptide(L)'
;MDGMHSNYEDCQVLVANLRGRVVREGHTDRARLRAEIGQLIDLVETIGPADVVFHSRLDAARSLVVLERLTTALDSVEALLSSMQVRASHPPR
;
A
#
# COMPACT_ATOMS: atom_id res chain seq x y z
N MET A 1 14.28 0.72 -18.79
CA MET A 1 14.34 1.00 -17.34
C MET A 1 12.87 1.09 -16.90
N ASP A 2 12.15 -0.04 -16.95
CA ASP A 2 10.66 -0.04 -17.05
C ASP A 2 9.96 -0.94 -16.01
N GLY A 3 10.68 -1.88 -15.38
CA GLY A 3 10.08 -2.83 -14.43
C GLY A 3 9.64 -2.20 -13.10
N MET A 4 10.26 -1.08 -12.71
CA MET A 4 9.96 -0.42 -11.44
C MET A 4 8.61 0.32 -11.50
N HIS A 5 8.30 0.96 -12.63
CA HIS A 5 7.01 1.63 -12.86
C HIS A 5 5.84 0.65 -12.90
N SER A 6 6.01 -0.50 -13.56
CA SER A 6 4.99 -1.56 -13.59
C SER A 6 4.59 -1.99 -12.17
N ASN A 7 5.57 -2.28 -11.31
CA ASN A 7 5.30 -2.71 -9.94
C ASN A 7 4.49 -1.69 -9.11
N TYR A 8 4.67 -0.38 -9.36
CA TYR A 8 3.89 0.67 -8.68
C TYR A 8 2.44 0.71 -9.18
N GLU A 9 2.23 0.62 -10.49
CA GLU A 9 0.89 0.59 -11.10
C GLU A 9 0.13 -0.68 -10.66
N ASP A 10 0.82 -1.83 -10.63
CA ASP A 10 0.27 -3.09 -10.11
C ASP A 10 -0.18 -2.95 -8.65
N CYS A 11 0.62 -2.30 -7.80
CA CYS A 11 0.24 -2.02 -6.41
C CYS A 11 -0.99 -1.10 -6.30
N GLN A 12 -1.10 -0.08 -7.15
CA GLN A 12 -2.28 0.80 -7.18
C GLN A 12 -3.56 0.05 -7.58
N VAL A 13 -3.47 -0.84 -8.57
CA VAL A 13 -4.60 -1.70 -8.97
C VAL A 13 -5.01 -2.64 -7.82
N LEU A 14 -4.04 -3.22 -7.11
CA LEU A 14 -4.31 -4.07 -5.94
C LEU A 14 -5.00 -3.30 -4.80
N VAL A 15 -4.55 -2.07 -4.51
CA VAL A 15 -5.19 -1.18 -3.53
C VAL A 15 -6.66 -0.93 -3.90
N ALA A 16 -6.92 -0.55 -5.15
CA ALA A 16 -8.27 -0.26 -5.62
C ALA A 16 -9.20 -1.48 -5.53
N ASN A 17 -8.69 -2.66 -5.88
CA ASN A 17 -9.42 -3.92 -5.79
C ASN A 17 -9.76 -4.28 -4.32
N LEU A 18 -8.75 -4.24 -3.43
CA LEU A 18 -8.93 -4.51 -2.00
C LEU A 18 -9.88 -3.50 -1.36
N ARG A 19 -9.83 -2.22 -1.73
CA ARG A 19 -10.75 -1.19 -1.26
C ARG A 19 -12.19 -1.50 -1.65
N GLY A 20 -12.42 -1.91 -2.90
CA GLY A 20 -13.74 -2.35 -3.37
C GLY A 20 -14.27 -3.55 -2.57
N ARG A 21 -13.41 -4.51 -2.25
CA ARG A 21 -13.77 -5.70 -1.45
C ARG A 21 -14.01 -5.37 0.02
N VAL A 22 -13.22 -4.49 0.64
CA VAL A 22 -13.46 -4.02 2.01
C VAL A 22 -14.82 -3.34 2.13
N VAL A 23 -15.21 -2.53 1.14
CA VAL A 23 -16.52 -1.86 1.12
C VAL A 23 -17.68 -2.84 0.89
N ARG A 24 -17.50 -3.84 0.02
CA ARG A 24 -18.57 -4.80 -0.35
C ARG A 24 -18.73 -5.97 0.63
N GLU A 25 -17.63 -6.47 1.18
CA GLU A 25 -17.55 -7.78 1.88
C GLU A 25 -16.87 -7.69 3.25
N GLY A 26 -16.58 -6.48 3.74
CA GLY A 26 -15.72 -6.25 4.92
C GLY A 26 -16.18 -6.89 6.24
N HIS A 27 -17.43 -7.34 6.34
CA HIS A 27 -17.95 -8.06 7.50
C HIS A 27 -17.77 -9.58 7.43
N THR A 28 -17.70 -10.16 6.23
CA THR A 28 -17.69 -11.63 6.03
C THR A 28 -16.28 -12.18 5.95
N ASP A 29 -15.36 -11.45 5.32
CA ASP A 29 -14.00 -11.92 5.00
C ASP A 29 -12.88 -11.08 5.64
N ARG A 30 -13.18 -10.45 6.79
CA ARG A 30 -12.29 -9.46 7.42
C ARG A 30 -10.89 -9.98 7.71
N ALA A 31 -10.76 -11.23 8.17
CA ALA A 31 -9.48 -11.88 8.43
C ALA A 31 -8.66 -12.11 7.16
N ARG A 32 -9.32 -12.50 6.06
CA ARG A 32 -8.69 -12.69 4.76
C ARG A 32 -8.23 -11.35 4.18
N LEU A 33 -9.09 -10.33 4.22
CA LEU A 33 -8.76 -8.98 3.77
C LEU A 33 -7.59 -8.40 4.57
N ARG A 34 -7.52 -8.64 5.88
CA ARG A 34 -6.38 -8.25 6.71
C ARG A 34 -5.08 -8.90 6.22
N ALA A 35 -5.10 -10.19 5.91
CA ALA A 35 -3.92 -10.90 5.41
C ALA A 35 -3.47 -10.36 4.04
N GLU A 36 -4.42 -10.13 3.11
CA GLU A 36 -4.11 -9.59 1.78
C GLU A 36 -3.55 -8.17 1.84
N ILE A 37 -4.09 -7.31 2.72
CA ILE A 37 -3.55 -5.96 2.93
C ILE A 37 -2.14 -6.03 3.56
N GLY A 38 -1.90 -6.98 4.47
CA GLY A 38 -0.56 -7.22 5.02
C GLY A 38 0.45 -7.59 3.94
N GLN A 39 0.10 -8.53 3.06
CA GLN A 39 0.94 -8.93 1.93
C GLN A 39 1.23 -7.78 0.96
N LEU A 40 0.23 -6.92 0.72
CA LEU A 40 0.43 -5.72 -0.08
C LEU A 40 1.47 -4.79 0.58
N ILE A 41 1.38 -4.57 1.88
CA ILE A 41 2.35 -3.73 2.60
C ILE A 41 3.76 -4.32 2.50
N ASP A 42 3.93 -5.63 2.65
CA ASP A 42 5.22 -6.30 2.52
C ASP A 42 5.81 -6.19 1.09
N LEU A 43 4.94 -6.26 0.07
CA LEU A 43 5.34 -6.01 -1.31
C LEU A 43 5.80 -4.57 -1.50
N VAL A 44 5.04 -3.60 -0.97
CA VAL A 44 5.37 -2.17 -1.04
C VAL A 44 6.69 -1.87 -0.32
N GLU A 45 6.96 -2.52 0.81
CA GLU A 45 8.25 -2.43 1.50
C GLU A 45 9.40 -2.94 0.63
N THR A 46 9.18 -4.02 -0.12
CA THR A 46 10.21 -4.64 -0.98
C THR A 46 10.59 -3.76 -2.18
N ILE A 47 9.62 -3.05 -2.76
CA ILE A 47 9.84 -2.21 -3.95
C ILE A 47 10.11 -0.73 -3.62
N GLY A 48 9.82 -0.32 -2.39
CA GLY A 48 9.93 1.06 -1.94
C GLY A 48 11.36 1.49 -1.55
N PRO A 49 11.56 2.78 -1.27
CA PRO A 49 12.86 3.31 -0.88
C PRO A 49 13.24 2.90 0.55
N ALA A 50 14.52 2.61 0.79
CA ALA A 50 15.04 2.21 2.10
C ALA A 50 15.16 3.37 3.12
N ASP A 51 14.37 4.45 2.96
CA ASP A 51 14.46 5.62 3.82
C ASP A 51 13.59 5.51 5.09
N VAL A 52 14.06 6.08 6.20
CA VAL A 52 13.42 5.98 7.52
C VAL A 52 11.99 6.53 7.51
N VAL A 53 11.71 7.56 6.71
CA VAL A 53 10.39 8.18 6.63
C VAL A 53 9.41 7.25 5.94
N PHE A 54 9.84 6.56 4.88
CA PHE A 54 9.06 5.55 4.19
C PHE A 54 8.72 4.37 5.11
N HIS A 55 9.72 3.78 5.78
CA HIS A 55 9.49 2.67 6.71
C HIS A 55 8.57 3.07 7.88
N SER A 56 8.76 4.26 8.45
CA SER A 56 7.89 4.76 9.54
C SER A 56 6.42 4.89 9.11
N ARG A 57 6.18 5.31 7.87
CA ARG A 57 4.83 5.40 7.29
C ARG A 57 4.24 4.02 6.97
N LEU A 58 5.06 3.07 6.51
CA LEU A 58 4.63 1.68 6.34
C LEU A 58 4.25 1.03 7.67
N ASP A 59 5.03 1.25 8.72
CA ASP A 59 4.72 0.72 10.06
C ASP A 59 3.41 1.32 10.62
N ALA A 60 3.12 2.58 10.32
CA ALA A 60 1.82 3.17 10.64
C ALA A 60 0.68 2.47 9.87
N ALA A 61 0.88 2.15 8.58
CA ALA A 61 -0.09 1.37 7.80
C ALA A 61 -0.28 -0.04 8.37
N ARG A 62 0.80 -0.75 8.76
CA ARG A 62 0.74 -2.05 9.44
C ARG A 62 -0.06 -1.97 10.74
N SER A 63 0.15 -0.92 11.54
CA SER A 63 -0.59 -0.69 12.78
C SER A 63 -2.09 -0.53 12.51
N LEU A 64 -2.49 0.16 11.45
CA LEU A 64 -3.89 0.29 11.05
C LEU A 64 -4.52 -1.05 10.64
N VAL A 65 -3.75 -1.94 10.01
CA VAL A 65 -4.18 -3.32 9.71
C VAL A 65 -4.40 -4.12 10.99
N VAL A 66 -3.48 -4.01 11.96
CA VAL A 66 -3.62 -4.66 13.28
C VAL A 66 -4.85 -4.19 14.03
N LEU A 67 -5.15 -2.88 13.97
CA LEU A 67 -6.33 -2.25 14.55
C LEU A 67 -7.63 -2.49 13.75
N GLU A 68 -7.58 -3.35 12.72
CA GLU A 68 -8.72 -3.68 11.84
C GLU A 68 -9.34 -2.47 11.12
N ARG A 69 -8.58 -1.38 10.99
CA ARG A 69 -8.93 -0.16 10.26
C ARG A 69 -8.51 -0.28 8.80
N LEU A 70 -9.03 -1.31 8.12
CA LEU A 70 -8.57 -1.75 6.80
C LEU A 70 -8.67 -0.65 5.72
N THR A 71 -9.75 0.13 5.71
CA THR A 71 -9.90 1.24 4.76
C THR A 71 -8.82 2.30 4.96
N THR A 72 -8.58 2.70 6.21
CA THR A 72 -7.55 3.70 6.55
C THR A 72 -6.14 3.19 6.26
N ALA A 73 -5.90 1.89 6.44
CA ALA A 73 -4.64 1.26 6.06
C ALA A 73 -4.42 1.36 4.55
N LEU A 74 -5.44 1.05 3.74
CA LEU A 74 -5.39 1.17 2.28
C LEU A 74 -5.18 2.61 1.82
N ASP A 75 -5.88 3.59 2.41
CA ASP A 75 -5.67 5.02 2.10
C ASP A 75 -4.22 5.45 2.39
N SER A 76 -3.62 4.91 3.47
CA SER A 76 -2.23 5.21 3.82
C SER A 76 -1.23 4.62 2.82
N VAL A 77 -1.48 3.40 2.35
CA VAL A 77 -0.66 2.74 1.31
C VAL A 77 -0.80 3.45 -0.03
N GLU A 78 -2.01 3.89 -0.40
CA GLU A 78 -2.26 4.68 -1.62
C GLU A 78 -1.48 6.00 -1.62
N ALA A 79 -1.51 6.72 -0.49
CA ALA A 79 -0.76 7.96 -0.32
C ALA A 79 0.76 7.73 -0.41
N LEU A 80 1.25 6.61 0.13
CA LEU A 80 2.64 6.21 0.01
C LEU A 80 3.05 5.96 -1.43
N LEU A 81 2.28 5.13 -2.16
CA LEU A 81 2.53 4.81 -3.56
C LEU A 81 2.53 6.07 -4.44
N SER A 82 1.55 6.96 -4.24
CA SER A 82 1.46 8.24 -4.95
C SER A 82 2.69 9.12 -4.68
N SER A 83 3.15 9.18 -3.43
CA SER A 83 4.34 9.96 -3.07
C SER A 83 5.63 9.42 -3.69
N MET A 84 5.74 8.11 -3.87
CA MET A 84 6.88 7.48 -4.53
C MET A 84 6.88 7.73 -6.04
N GLN A 85 5.71 7.65 -6.69
CA GLN A 85 5.56 7.94 -8.11
C GLN A 85 5.96 9.38 -8.44
N VAL A 86 5.60 10.34 -7.58
CA VAL A 86 6.02 11.75 -7.73
C VAL A 86 7.54 11.89 -7.65
N ARG A 87 8.22 11.20 -6.71
CA ARG A 87 9.69 11.23 -6.59
C ARG A 87 10.39 10.57 -7.79
N ALA A 88 9.84 9.47 -8.31
CA ALA A 88 10.37 8.80 -9.50
C ALA A 88 10.22 9.66 -10.77
N SER A 89 9.13 10.43 -10.87
CA SER A 89 8.85 11.30 -12.01
C SER A 89 9.62 12.63 -12.00
N HIS A 90 10.28 12.97 -10.88
CA HIS A 90 11.03 14.22 -10.71
C HIS A 90 12.45 13.93 -10.22
N PRO A 91 13.39 13.55 -11.10
CA PRO A 91 14.79 13.43 -10.71
C PRO A 91 15.33 14.81 -10.31
N PRO A 92 16.13 14.93 -9.23
CA PRO A 92 16.82 16.17 -8.93
C PRO A 92 17.78 16.51 -10.07
N ARG A 93 17.70 17.75 -10.57
CA ARG A 93 18.61 18.32 -11.57
C ARG A 93 20.03 18.43 -11.04
#